data_AF-A0A7W1CMN3-F1
#
_entry.id   AF-A0A7W1CMN3-F1
#
_cell.length_a   1.000
_cell.length_b   1.000
_cell.length_c   1.000
_cell.angle_alpha   90.00
_cell.angle_beta   90.00
_cell.angle_gamma   90.00
#
_symmetry.space_group_name_H-M   'P 1'
#
loop_
_entity.id
_entity.type
_entity.pdbx_description
1 polymer ?
#
loop_
_entity_poly.entity_id
_entity_poly.type
_entity_poly.pdbx_seq_one_letter_code
_entity_poly.pdbx_strand_id
1 'polypeptide(L)'
;MLSDAPGPAAAAGVPRLRSPLTRAVAPVAGGLAVIALIMAATWFVAFFISRGGADSTERLAPTIFQVGDVERVAASVSDGGPLIFPGLDTTTGARTLVLDHEGDDPARGWVVRWAHPADRPPSCVVEQVRTTRAFTDCDGRTLDVSDLQPGVGARPIVENRRVLSIDLRAATTATTTAQP
;
A
#
# COMPACT_ATOMS: atom_id res chain seq x y z
N MET A 1 -39.47 34.01 -69.07
CA MET A 1 -39.86 33.35 -67.80
C MET A 1 -38.79 33.72 -66.77
N LEU A 2 -39.17 34.63 -65.86
CA LEU A 2 -38.39 35.13 -64.70
C LEU A 2 -38.14 33.96 -63.73
N SER A 3 -36.89 33.71 -63.33
CA SER A 3 -36.26 34.22 -62.10
C SER A 3 -36.63 33.40 -60.87
N ASP A 4 -35.70 32.57 -60.38
CA ASP A 4 -35.67 32.15 -58.98
C ASP A 4 -34.20 32.07 -58.53
N ALA A 5 -33.82 32.98 -57.64
CA ALA A 5 -32.53 33.01 -56.97
C ALA A 5 -32.77 32.67 -55.48
N PRO A 6 -31.99 31.77 -54.87
CA PRO A 6 -32.13 31.49 -53.45
C PRO A 6 -31.71 32.70 -52.62
N GLY A 7 -32.63 33.19 -51.78
CA GLY A 7 -32.39 34.31 -50.87
C GLY A 7 -31.27 34.01 -49.85
N PRO A 8 -30.53 35.03 -49.39
CA PRO A 8 -29.45 34.83 -48.43
C PRO A 8 -29.98 34.34 -47.09
N ALA A 9 -29.39 33.25 -46.59
CA ALA A 9 -29.58 32.78 -45.22
C ALA A 9 -29.24 33.91 -44.23
N ALA A 10 -30.19 34.23 -43.35
CA ALA A 10 -30.01 35.22 -42.31
C ALA A 10 -28.83 34.81 -41.41
N ALA A 11 -27.74 35.59 -41.48
CA ALA A 11 -26.63 35.50 -40.54
C ALA A 11 -27.16 35.84 -39.14
N ALA A 12 -27.23 34.84 -38.26
CA ALA A 12 -27.53 35.04 -36.85
C ALA A 12 -26.49 36.02 -36.26
N GLY A 13 -26.94 37.22 -35.88
CA GLY A 13 -26.08 38.26 -35.34
C GLY A 13 -25.47 37.84 -34.01
N VAL A 14 -24.14 37.85 -33.92
CA VAL A 14 -23.44 37.68 -32.65
C VAL A 14 -23.91 38.81 -31.70
N PRO A 15 -24.44 38.51 -30.51
CA PRO A 15 -24.91 39.53 -29.58
C PRO A 15 -23.75 40.46 -29.22
N ARG A 16 -23.81 41.71 -29.69
CA ARG A 16 -22.83 42.74 -29.38
C ARG A 16 -23.19 43.37 -28.04
N LEU A 17 -22.36 43.11 -27.03
CA LEU A 17 -22.45 43.78 -25.72
C LEU A 17 -22.30 45.30 -25.93
N ARG A 18 -23.28 46.08 -25.47
CA ARG A 18 -23.45 47.49 -25.85
C ARG A 18 -22.52 48.48 -25.12
N SER A 19 -21.72 48.05 -24.14
CA SER A 19 -20.86 48.94 -23.35
C SER A 19 -19.38 48.52 -23.34
N PRO A 20 -18.43 49.48 -23.33
CA PRO A 20 -16.99 49.18 -23.33
C PRO A 20 -16.54 48.44 -22.08
N LEU A 21 -17.13 48.75 -20.91
CA LEU A 21 -16.84 48.07 -19.65
C LEU A 21 -17.35 46.62 -19.67
N THR A 22 -18.54 46.39 -20.23
CA THR A 22 -19.09 45.03 -20.36
C THR A 22 -18.23 44.17 -21.29
N ARG A 23 -17.62 44.75 -22.33
CA ARG A 23 -16.75 44.03 -23.25
C ARG A 23 -15.41 43.61 -22.63
N ALA A 24 -14.90 44.38 -21.67
CA ALA A 24 -13.67 44.07 -20.94
C ALA A 24 -13.91 43.10 -19.78
N VAL A 25 -15.03 43.25 -19.05
CA VAL A 25 -15.32 42.46 -17.85
C VAL A 25 -15.99 41.12 -18.18
N ALA A 26 -16.78 41.03 -19.25
CA ALA A 26 -17.46 39.79 -19.65
C ALA A 26 -16.52 38.56 -19.80
N PRO A 27 -15.36 38.62 -20.47
CA PRO A 27 -14.48 37.45 -20.56
C PRO A 27 -13.88 37.06 -19.21
N VAL A 28 -13.57 38.05 -18.35
CA VAL A 28 -13.02 37.79 -17.00
C VAL A 28 -14.06 37.17 -16.09
N ALA A 29 -15.28 37.73 -16.07
CA ALA A 29 -16.40 37.18 -15.30
C ALA A 29 -16.79 35.78 -15.78
N GLY A 30 -16.77 35.55 -17.10
CA GLY A 30 -16.98 34.23 -17.69
C GLY A 30 -15.91 33.23 -17.25
N GLY A 31 -14.63 33.63 -17.29
CA GLY A 31 -13.52 32.79 -16.81
C GLY A 31 -13.65 32.43 -15.33
N LEU A 32 -13.96 33.41 -14.48
CA LEU A 32 -14.17 33.19 -13.04
C LEU A 32 -15.34 32.24 -12.77
N ALA A 33 -16.44 32.36 -13.53
CA ALA A 33 -17.58 31.46 -13.40
C ALA A 33 -17.21 30.00 -13.74
N VAL A 34 -16.41 29.78 -14.79
CA VAL A 34 -15.93 28.44 -15.15
C VAL A 34 -15.00 27.87 -14.08
N ILE A 35 -14.07 28.66 -13.55
CA ILE A 35 -13.16 28.22 -12.48
C ILE A 35 -13.96 27.86 -11.21
N ALA A 36 -14.93 28.68 -10.83
CA ALA A 36 -15.79 28.40 -9.68
C ALA A 36 -16.59 27.10 -9.86
N LEU A 37 -17.07 26.83 -11.08
CA LEU A 37 -17.74 25.57 -11.42
C LEU A 37 -16.81 24.36 -11.29
N ILE A 38 -15.58 24.45 -11.81
CA ILE A 38 -14.58 23.38 -11.71
C ILE A 38 -14.22 23.11 -10.25
N MET A 39 -14.01 24.18 -9.47
CA MET A 39 -13.75 24.10 -8.03
C MET A 39 -14.92 23.42 -7.32
N ALA A 40 -16.16 23.86 -7.57
CA ALA A 40 -17.34 23.27 -6.96
C ALA A 40 -17.53 21.79 -7.32
N ALA A 41 -17.31 21.43 -8.59
CA ALA A 41 -17.38 20.04 -9.04
C ALA A 41 -16.31 19.17 -8.36
N THR A 42 -15.07 19.65 -8.31
CA THR A 42 -13.97 18.97 -7.61
C THR A 42 -14.27 18.81 -6.11
N TRP A 43 -14.76 19.88 -5.47
CA TRP A 43 -15.09 19.87 -4.05
C TRP A 43 -16.27 18.94 -3.75
N PHE A 44 -17.26 18.87 -4.63
CA PHE A 44 -18.39 17.95 -4.54
C PHE A 44 -17.94 16.49 -4.64
N VAL A 45 -17.07 16.15 -5.60
CA VAL A 45 -16.50 14.80 -5.72
C VAL A 45 -15.71 14.44 -4.46
N ALA A 46 -14.86 15.35 -3.97
CA ALA A 46 -14.09 15.13 -2.75
C ALA A 46 -15.01 14.91 -1.53
N PHE A 47 -16.03 15.76 -1.36
CA PHE A 47 -16.98 15.64 -0.26
C PHE A 47 -17.81 14.35 -0.31
N PHE A 48 -18.19 13.91 -1.52
CA PHE A 48 -18.90 12.65 -1.72
C PHE A 48 -18.01 11.45 -1.34
N ILE A 49 -16.76 11.44 -1.80
CA ILE A 49 -15.76 10.40 -1.44
C ILE A 49 -15.46 10.42 0.06
N SER A 50 -15.34 11.58 0.68
CA SER A 50 -15.07 11.68 2.13
C SER A 50 -16.24 11.21 3.01
N ARG A 51 -17.48 11.19 2.49
CA ARG A 51 -18.67 10.71 3.22
C ARG A 51 -18.90 9.21 3.07
N GLY A 52 -18.63 8.65 1.90
CA GLY A 52 -18.61 7.21 1.68
C GLY A 52 -17.21 6.71 1.97
N GLY A 53 -16.89 6.54 3.26
CA GLY A 53 -15.56 6.18 3.77
C GLY A 53 -14.80 5.36 2.75
N ALA A 54 -13.73 5.92 2.21
CA ALA A 54 -12.85 5.20 1.33
C ALA A 54 -12.46 3.92 2.07
N ASP A 55 -12.97 2.76 1.62
CA ASP A 55 -12.30 1.50 1.84
C ASP A 55 -10.90 1.75 1.30
N SER A 56 -9.98 2.04 2.20
CA SER A 56 -8.58 2.31 1.91
C SER A 56 -7.94 0.99 1.51
N THR A 57 -8.37 0.50 0.34
CA THR A 57 -7.64 -0.26 -0.63
C THR A 57 -6.71 -1.28 0.02
N GLU A 58 -7.20 -2.50 0.21
CA GLU A 58 -6.38 -3.70 0.49
C GLU A 58 -5.26 -3.91 -0.55
N ARG A 59 -5.22 -3.13 -1.64
CA ARG A 59 -4.12 -3.08 -2.62
C ARG A 59 -2.97 -2.11 -2.29
N LEU A 60 -3.17 -1.17 -1.35
CA LEU A 60 -2.16 -0.19 -0.92
C LEU A 60 -1.36 -0.72 0.29
N ALA A 61 -1.92 -1.64 1.06
CA ALA A 61 -1.23 -2.45 2.06
C ALA A 61 -1.86 -3.85 2.11
N PRO A 62 -1.40 -4.81 1.28
CA PRO A 62 -1.92 -6.17 1.29
C PRO A 62 -1.82 -6.77 2.68
N THR A 63 -2.96 -7.13 3.25
CA THR A 63 -3.01 -7.77 4.57
C THR A 63 -2.57 -9.23 4.52
N ILE A 64 -2.37 -9.79 3.32
CA ILE A 64 -1.76 -11.09 3.08
C ILE A 64 -0.58 -10.88 2.13
N PHE A 65 0.60 -11.29 2.57
CA PHE A 65 1.81 -11.33 1.75
C PHE A 65 2.06 -12.76 1.28
N GLN A 66 1.95 -13.02 -0.03
CA GLN A 66 2.23 -14.33 -0.60
C GLN A 66 3.74 -14.54 -0.72
N VAL A 67 4.27 -15.56 -0.05
CA VAL A 67 5.70 -15.91 -0.06
C VAL A 67 6.04 -16.73 -1.29
N GLY A 68 5.25 -17.79 -1.56
CA GLY A 68 5.48 -18.65 -2.71
C GLY A 68 4.96 -20.07 -2.55
N ASP A 69 5.54 -20.98 -3.31
CA ASP A 69 5.26 -22.43 -3.29
C ASP A 69 5.82 -23.05 -2.01
N VAL A 70 4.98 -23.73 -1.23
CA VAL A 70 5.35 -24.11 0.13
C VAL A 70 6.50 -25.13 0.15
N GLU A 71 6.54 -26.07 -0.79
CA GLU A 71 7.62 -27.05 -0.92
C GLU A 71 8.95 -26.38 -1.26
N ARG A 72 8.94 -25.48 -2.25
CA ARG A 72 10.17 -24.76 -2.65
C ARG A 72 10.68 -23.85 -1.53
N VAL A 73 9.77 -23.17 -0.84
CA VAL A 73 10.15 -22.28 0.26
C VAL A 73 10.68 -23.09 1.44
N ALA A 74 10.06 -24.21 1.81
CA ALA A 74 10.56 -25.11 2.85
C ALA A 74 11.98 -25.63 2.52
N ALA A 75 12.20 -26.08 1.27
CA ALA A 75 13.52 -26.50 0.82
C ALA A 75 14.56 -25.37 0.90
N SER A 76 14.18 -24.14 0.48
CA SER A 76 15.08 -22.99 0.58
C SER A 76 15.45 -22.63 2.03
N VAL A 77 14.52 -22.80 2.97
CA VAL A 77 14.77 -22.55 4.39
C VAL A 77 15.60 -23.67 5.02
N SER A 78 15.38 -24.92 4.61
CA SER A 78 16.21 -26.06 5.02
C SER A 78 17.67 -25.88 4.59
N ASP A 79 17.90 -25.46 3.35
CA ASP A 79 19.24 -25.35 2.77
C ASP A 79 19.95 -24.01 3.12
N GLY A 80 19.18 -22.92 3.12
CA GLY A 80 19.70 -21.55 3.24
C GLY A 80 19.46 -20.87 4.58
N GLY A 81 18.61 -21.45 5.44
CA GLY A 81 18.15 -20.84 6.68
C GLY A 81 16.93 -19.92 6.50
N PRO A 82 16.49 -19.28 7.60
CA PRO A 82 15.28 -18.46 7.64
C PRO A 82 15.26 -17.35 6.58
N LEU A 83 14.06 -16.99 6.11
CA LEU A 83 13.86 -15.88 5.19
C LEU A 83 13.63 -14.57 5.96
N ILE A 84 14.40 -13.54 5.63
CA ILE A 84 14.22 -12.18 6.14
C ILE A 84 13.40 -11.36 5.15
N PHE A 85 12.33 -10.73 5.63
CA PHE A 85 11.49 -9.80 4.89
C PHE A 85 11.60 -8.39 5.49
N PRO A 86 12.43 -7.51 4.91
CA PRO A 86 12.54 -6.12 5.36
C PRO A 86 11.25 -5.36 5.09
N GLY A 87 10.70 -4.72 6.13
CA GLY A 87 9.70 -3.65 5.99
C GLY A 87 8.51 -3.97 5.09
N LEU A 88 7.86 -5.13 5.26
CA LEU A 88 6.64 -5.46 4.51
C LEU A 88 5.45 -4.53 4.82
N ASP A 89 5.59 -3.59 5.77
CA ASP A 89 4.62 -2.55 6.10
C ASP A 89 5.23 -1.16 6.47
N THR A 90 6.57 -1.00 6.52
CA THR A 90 7.23 0.28 6.84
C THR A 90 8.59 0.45 6.16
N THR A 91 9.12 1.69 6.13
CA THR A 91 10.45 2.04 5.60
C THR A 91 11.58 1.92 6.64
N THR A 92 11.29 1.45 7.86
CA THR A 92 12.25 1.31 8.95
C THR A 92 12.39 -0.15 9.35
N GLY A 93 13.62 -0.63 9.52
CA GLY A 93 13.91 -2.06 9.78
C GLY A 93 13.29 -2.66 11.05
N ALA A 94 12.65 -1.85 11.91
CA ALA A 94 11.94 -2.27 13.11
C ALA A 94 10.74 -3.20 12.85
N ARG A 95 10.27 -3.29 11.60
CA ARG A 95 9.20 -4.24 11.17
C ARG A 95 9.69 -5.29 10.19
N THR A 96 10.96 -5.65 10.29
CA THR A 96 11.51 -6.77 9.53
C THR A 96 11.04 -8.08 10.13
N LEU A 97 10.48 -8.95 9.29
CA LEU A 97 10.01 -10.28 9.69
C LEU A 97 11.04 -11.35 9.34
N VAL A 98 11.16 -12.35 10.21
CA VAL A 98 11.88 -13.60 9.96
C VAL A 98 10.83 -14.71 9.86
N LEU A 99 10.86 -15.42 8.74
CA LEU A 99 10.05 -16.61 8.52
C LEU A 99 10.97 -17.82 8.54
N ASP A 100 10.65 -18.77 9.41
CA ASP A 100 11.39 -20.01 9.52
C ASP A 100 10.46 -21.23 9.48
N HIS A 101 11.05 -22.39 9.19
CA HIS A 101 10.35 -23.66 9.05
C HIS A 101 11.15 -24.79 9.69
N GLU A 102 10.52 -25.50 10.63
CA GLU A 102 11.10 -26.66 11.29
C GLU A 102 10.32 -27.94 10.97
N GLY A 103 11.08 -29.02 10.74
CA GLY A 103 10.56 -30.37 10.50
C GLY A 103 10.40 -30.73 9.02
N ASP A 104 9.97 -31.98 8.76
CA ASP A 104 9.99 -32.55 7.41
C ASP A 104 8.71 -32.28 6.59
N ASP A 105 7.62 -31.87 7.24
CA ASP A 105 6.35 -31.58 6.55
C ASP A 105 6.33 -30.11 6.09
N PRO A 106 6.41 -29.82 4.79
CA PRO A 106 6.41 -28.45 4.29
C PRO A 106 5.12 -27.69 4.63
N ALA A 107 4.01 -28.37 4.93
CA ALA A 107 2.75 -27.70 5.30
C ALA A 107 2.63 -27.36 6.79
N ARG A 108 3.60 -27.73 7.64
CA ARG A 108 3.55 -27.53 9.11
C ARG A 108 4.90 -27.00 9.62
N GLY A 109 4.94 -26.51 10.86
CA GLY A 109 6.20 -26.09 11.50
C GLY A 109 6.70 -24.70 11.10
N TRP A 110 5.87 -23.89 10.44
CA TRP A 110 6.19 -22.50 10.12
C TRP A 110 6.08 -21.60 11.35
N VAL A 111 7.10 -20.76 11.56
CA VAL A 111 7.11 -19.74 12.61
C VAL A 111 7.47 -18.39 12.02
N VAL A 112 6.87 -17.34 12.58
CA VAL A 112 7.16 -15.95 12.22
C VAL A 112 7.66 -15.21 13.45
N ARG A 113 8.78 -14.51 13.31
CA ARG A 113 9.45 -13.72 14.33
C ARG A 113 9.71 -12.31 13.81
N TRP A 114 9.89 -11.35 14.70
CA TRP A 114 10.48 -10.07 14.33
C TRP A 114 12.01 -10.20 14.32
N ALA A 115 12.67 -9.51 13.41
CA ALA A 115 14.14 -9.57 13.25
C ALA A 115 14.86 -8.73 14.31
N HIS A 116 14.47 -8.85 15.58
CA HIS A 116 15.18 -8.29 16.72
C HIS A 116 15.09 -9.27 17.91
N PRO A 117 16.06 -9.25 18.84
CA PRO A 117 16.02 -10.12 20.01
C PRO A 117 14.81 -9.82 20.89
N ALA A 118 14.26 -10.84 21.56
CA ALA A 118 13.15 -10.67 22.50
C ALA A 118 13.53 -9.84 23.75
N ASP A 119 14.83 -9.78 24.06
CA ASP A 119 15.40 -9.06 25.21
C ASP A 119 15.98 -7.68 24.84
N ARG A 120 15.69 -7.18 23.63
CA ARG A 120 16.24 -5.92 23.11
C ARG A 120 15.16 -5.06 22.42
N PRO A 121 15.38 -3.74 22.31
CA PRO A 121 14.46 -2.88 21.59
C PRO A 121 14.42 -3.21 20.08
N PRO A 122 13.32 -2.89 19.37
CA PRO A 122 13.17 -3.14 17.93
C PRO A 122 14.21 -2.48 17.02
N SER A 123 14.96 -1.50 17.55
CA SER A 123 16.08 -0.86 16.84
C SER A 123 17.31 -1.77 16.71
N CYS A 124 17.42 -2.83 17.52
CA CYS A 124 18.51 -3.81 17.46
C CYS A 124 18.15 -4.89 16.44
N VAL A 125 18.18 -4.53 15.15
CA VAL A 125 17.87 -5.47 14.07
C VAL A 125 18.99 -6.50 13.94
N VAL A 126 18.61 -7.77 13.78
CA VAL A 126 19.57 -8.87 13.61
C VAL A 126 19.95 -9.07 12.14
N GLU A 127 21.17 -9.54 11.92
CA GLU A 127 21.66 -9.96 10.60
C GLU A 127 21.82 -11.47 10.56
N GLN A 128 21.35 -12.13 9.50
CA GLN A 128 21.53 -13.58 9.35
C GLN A 128 22.98 -13.91 9.02
N VAL A 129 23.54 -14.89 9.72
CA VAL A 129 24.82 -15.50 9.34
C VAL A 129 24.59 -16.34 8.09
N ARG A 130 25.30 -16.01 7.00
CA ARG A 130 25.07 -16.54 5.65
C ARG A 130 24.86 -18.06 5.61
N THR A 131 23.75 -18.48 5.02
CA THR A 131 23.42 -19.92 4.81
C THR A 131 23.33 -20.70 6.11
N THR A 132 22.86 -20.06 7.18
CA THR A 132 22.64 -20.69 8.48
C THR A 132 21.33 -20.23 9.11
N ARG A 133 20.94 -20.87 10.21
CA ARG A 133 19.80 -20.47 11.04
C ARG A 133 20.17 -19.48 12.15
N ALA A 134 21.43 -19.10 12.23
CA ALA A 134 21.95 -18.20 13.26
C ALA A 134 21.89 -16.74 12.81
N PHE A 135 21.74 -15.85 13.79
CA PHE A 135 21.74 -14.41 13.60
C PHE A 135 22.79 -13.74 14.48
N THR A 136 23.27 -12.58 14.04
CA THR A 136 24.10 -11.68 14.84
C THR A 136 23.29 -10.46 15.21
N ASP A 137 23.23 -10.09 16.49
CA ASP A 137 22.56 -8.86 16.93
C ASP A 137 23.49 -7.63 16.96
N CYS A 138 22.94 -6.49 17.33
CA CYS A 138 23.67 -5.22 17.42
C CYS A 138 24.82 -5.22 18.46
N ASP A 139 24.79 -6.13 19.43
CA ASP A 139 25.82 -6.33 20.45
C ASP A 139 26.87 -7.38 20.01
N GLY A 140 26.69 -7.98 18.82
CA GLY A 140 27.55 -9.03 18.28
C GLY A 140 27.28 -10.44 18.86
N ARG A 141 26.14 -10.65 19.55
CA ARG A 141 25.74 -11.97 20.05
C ARG A 141 25.24 -12.83 18.91
N THR A 142 25.55 -14.13 18.96
CA THR A 142 24.92 -15.12 18.09
C THR A 142 23.62 -15.61 18.72
N LEU A 143 22.53 -15.55 17.96
CA LEU A 143 21.17 -15.88 18.37
C LEU A 143 20.57 -16.94 17.45
N ASP A 144 19.69 -17.77 18.00
CA ASP A 144 18.83 -18.66 17.23
C ASP A 144 17.49 -17.95 16.86
N VAL A 145 16.73 -18.52 15.93
CA VAL A 145 15.37 -18.10 15.60
C VAL A 145 14.48 -18.03 16.85
N SER A 146 14.67 -18.96 17.82
CA SER A 146 13.87 -18.99 19.03
C SER A 146 14.10 -17.79 19.96
N ASP A 147 15.27 -17.15 19.88
CA ASP A 147 15.66 -16.00 20.70
C ASP A 147 15.06 -14.68 20.18
N LEU A 148 14.51 -14.71 18.97
CA LEU A 148 13.88 -13.57 18.33
C LEU A 148 12.48 -13.30 18.90
N GLN A 149 12.12 -12.02 18.91
CA GLN A 149 10.82 -11.58 19.38
C GLN A 149 9.69 -12.29 18.59
N PRO A 150 8.68 -12.88 19.27
CA PRO A 150 7.54 -13.48 18.60
C PRO A 150 6.86 -12.51 17.62
N GLY A 151 6.53 -12.97 16.41
CA GLY A 151 5.88 -12.21 15.35
C GLY A 151 4.40 -11.89 15.62
N VAL A 152 4.07 -11.35 16.80
CA VAL A 152 2.69 -10.99 17.16
C VAL A 152 2.09 -10.11 16.07
N GLY A 153 0.95 -10.53 15.54
CA GLY A 153 0.26 -9.83 14.46
C GLY A 153 0.52 -10.38 13.06
N ALA A 154 1.55 -11.21 12.88
CA ALA A 154 1.88 -11.90 11.63
C ALA A 154 1.71 -13.41 11.78
N ARG A 155 0.98 -14.06 10.87
CA ARG A 155 0.69 -15.50 10.94
C ARG A 155 0.99 -16.19 9.61
N PRO A 156 1.76 -17.28 9.60
CA PRO A 156 1.93 -18.08 8.39
C PRO A 156 0.63 -18.86 8.11
N ILE A 157 0.22 -18.87 6.85
CA ILE A 157 -0.94 -19.61 6.34
C ILE A 157 -0.46 -20.44 5.16
N VAL A 158 -0.68 -21.75 5.25
CA VAL A 158 -0.48 -22.67 4.13
C VAL A 158 -1.83 -22.98 3.52
N GLU A 159 -2.04 -22.53 2.29
CA GLU A 159 -3.27 -22.77 1.55
C GLU A 159 -3.12 -24.00 0.65
N ASN A 160 -4.04 -24.96 0.81
CA ASN A 160 -4.13 -26.18 -0.01
C ASN A 160 -2.82 -26.97 -0.15
N ARG A 161 -1.91 -26.85 0.83
CA ARG A 161 -0.54 -27.42 0.77
C ARG A 161 0.23 -27.03 -0.49
N ARG A 162 0.00 -25.81 -1.01
CA ARG A 162 0.67 -25.33 -2.22
C ARG A 162 1.27 -23.96 -2.04
N VAL A 163 0.53 -23.05 -1.41
CA VAL A 163 0.94 -21.65 -1.31
C VAL A 163 1.15 -21.31 0.15
N LEU A 164 2.32 -20.75 0.45
CA LEU A 164 2.64 -20.13 1.72
C LEU A 164 2.42 -18.62 1.63
N SER A 165 1.65 -18.11 2.59
CA SER A 165 1.38 -16.68 2.75
C SER A 165 1.55 -16.26 4.20
N ILE A 166 1.79 -14.97 4.44
CA ILE A 166 1.84 -14.35 5.76
C ILE A 166 0.65 -13.41 5.89
N ASP A 167 -0.26 -13.69 6.81
CA ASP A 167 -1.36 -12.79 7.17
C ASP A 167 -0.87 -11.76 8.19
N LEU A 168 -0.98 -10.49 7.84
CA LEU A 168 -0.52 -9.31 8.58
C LEU A 168 -1.67 -8.51 9.22
N ARG A 169 -2.93 -8.96 9.11
CA ARG A 169 -4.11 -8.19 9.56
C ARG A 169 -4.04 -7.72 11.00
N ALA A 170 -3.48 -8.54 11.89
CA ALA A 170 -3.38 -8.20 13.31
C ALA A 170 -2.21 -7.23 13.61
N ALA A 171 -1.17 -7.17 12.77
CA ALA A 171 -0.10 -6.19 12.87
C ALA A 171 -0.58 -4.77 12.48
N THR A 172 -1.50 -4.68 11.50
CA THR A 172 -2.09 -3.41 11.06
C THR A 172 -2.93 -2.75 12.16
N THR A 173 -3.75 -3.51 12.89
CA THR A 173 -4.63 -2.97 13.96
C THR A 173 -3.85 -2.38 15.14
N ALA A 174 -2.73 -3.00 15.53
CA ALA A 174 -1.90 -2.51 16.63
C ALA A 174 -1.25 -1.15 16.34
N THR A 175 -1.01 -0.83 15.06
CA THR A 175 -0.42 0.44 14.64
C THR A 175 -1.43 1.58 14.68
N THR A 176 -2.71 1.32 14.37
CA THR A 176 -3.76 2.35 14.38
C THR A 176 -4.10 2.86 15.78
N THR A 177 -3.94 2.05 16.83
CA THR A 177 -4.18 2.48 18.22
C THR A 177 -3.01 3.29 18.81
N ALA A 178 -1.84 3.30 18.17
CA ALA A 178 -0.63 3.97 18.67
C ALA A 178 -0.35 5.36 18.04
N GLN A 179 -1.23 5.87 17.17
CA GLN A 179 -1.02 7.14 16.48
C GLN A 179 -1.94 8.23 17.09
N PRO A 180 -1.39 9.24 17.82
CA PRO A 180 -2.15 10.40 18.29
C PRO A 180 -2.57 11.34 17.15
#